data_AF-A0AA40HYE8-F1
#
_entry.id   AF-A0AA40HYE8-F1
#
_cell.length_a   1.000
_cell.length_b   1.000
_cell.length_c   1.000
_cell.angle_alpha   90.00
_cell.angle_beta   90.00
_cell.angle_gamma   90.00
#
_symmetry.space_group_name_H-M   'P 1'
#
loop_
_entity.id
_entity.type
_entity.pdbx_description
1 polymer ?
#
loop_
_entity_poly.entity_id
_entity_poly.type
_entity_poly.pdbx_seq_one_letter_code
_entity_poly.pdbx_strand_id
1 'polypeptide(L)' 'MSIHTKLQNKEHVIEALQRAKFKFPGQQKVRNSKKWGFTKFNVDEFEDTVAEKWLIPDGCEAKYIPNCGSLGK' A
#
# COMPACT_ATOMS: atom_id res chain seq x y z
N MET A 1 -10.86 6.33 -5.20
CA MET A 1 -10.51 4.96 -5.61
C MET A 1 -9.04 4.75 -5.38
N SER A 2 -8.62 3.57 -4.89
CA SER A 2 -7.21 3.25 -4.65
C SER A 2 -6.91 1.87 -5.24
N ILE A 3 -5.76 1.72 -5.90
CA ILE A 3 -5.37 0.51 -6.62
C ILE A 3 -3.93 0.18 -6.24
N HIS A 4 -3.66 -1.09 -5.93
CA HIS A 4 -2.30 -1.60 -5.70
C HIS A 4 -1.91 -2.54 -6.84
N THR A 5 -0.78 -2.26 -7.49
CA THR A 5 -0.23 -3.08 -8.57
C THR A 5 1.29 -3.14 -8.49
N LYS A 6 1.89 -4.03 -9.28
CA LYS A 6 3.33 -4.00 -9.54
C LYS A 6 3.74 -2.70 -10.23
N LEU A 7 5.00 -2.30 -10.05
CA LEU A 7 5.57 -1.05 -10.59
C LEU A 7 5.47 -0.97 -12.12
N GLN A 8 5.58 -2.12 -12.80
CA GLN A 8 5.48 -2.23 -14.27
C GLN A 8 4.14 -1.71 -14.83
N ASN A 9 3.05 -1.84 -14.07
CA ASN A 9 1.71 -1.51 -14.56
C ASN A 9 1.27 -0.08 -14.19
N LYS A 10 2.19 0.73 -13.65
CA LYS A 10 1.88 2.06 -13.11
C LYS A 10 1.18 2.98 -14.11
N GLU A 11 1.67 3.03 -15.34
CA GLU A 11 1.14 3.93 -16.38
C GLU A 11 -0.29 3.54 -16.76
N HIS A 12 -0.55 2.24 -16.93
CA HIS A 12 -1.89 1.72 -17.22
C HIS A 12 -2.90 2.03 -16.11
N VAL A 13 -2.49 1.97 -14.84
CA VAL A 13 -3.36 2.28 -13.71
C VAL A 13 -3.67 3.78 -13.65
N ILE A 14 -2.69 4.64 -13.91
CA ILE A 14 -2.90 6.10 -13.95
C ILE A 14 -3.92 6.46 -15.04
N GLU A 15 -3.79 5.88 -16.23
CA GLU A 15 -4.73 6.11 -17.32
C GLU A 15 -6.13 5.58 -16.98
N ALA A 16 -6.24 4.39 -16.40
CA ALA A 16 -7.52 3.83 -15.97
C ALA A 16 -8.25 4.75 -14.97
N LEU A 17 -7.53 5.31 -13.98
CA LEU A 17 -8.09 6.25 -13.01
C LEU A 17 -8.48 7.59 -13.65
N GLN A 18 -7.69 8.08 -14.62
CA GLN A 18 -8.04 9.28 -15.38
C GLN A 18 -9.31 9.07 -16.22
N ARG A 19 -9.47 7.91 -16.86
CA ARG A 19 -10.69 7.56 -17.60
C ARG A 19 -11.90 7.39 -16.67
N ALA A 20 -11.71 6.77 -15.50
CA ALA A 20 -12.77 6.59 -14.52
C ALA A 20 -13.27 7.93 -13.94
N LYS A 21 -12.39 8.93 -13.82
CA LYS A 21 -12.73 10.28 -13.36
C LYS A 21 -13.85 10.93 -14.19
N PHE A 22 -13.97 10.64 -15.49
CA PHE A 22 -15.05 11.18 -16.34
C PHE A 22 -16.45 10.75 -15.92
N LYS A 23 -16.58 9.72 -15.08
CA LYS A 23 -17.88 9.23 -14.59
C LYS A 23 -18.35 9.93 -13.32
N PHE A 24 -17.50 10.73 -12.68
CA PHE A 24 -17.82 11.38 -11.41
C PHE A 24 -17.85 12.91 -11.57
N PRO A 25 -18.81 13.61 -10.95
CA PRO A 25 -18.82 15.07 -10.97
C PRO A 25 -17.63 15.64 -10.16
N GLY A 26 -17.14 16.81 -10.59
CA GLY A 26 -16.06 17.53 -9.91
C GLY A 26 -14.64 17.10 -10.26
N GLN A 27 -13.64 17.74 -9.63
CA GLN A 27 -12.22 17.51 -9.93
C GLN A 27 -11.60 16.51 -8.95
N GLN A 28 -11.42 15.27 -9.40
CA GLN A 28 -10.59 14.29 -8.71
C GLN A 28 -9.12 14.38 -9.14
N LYS A 29 -8.17 14.20 -8.22
CA LYS A 29 -6.73 14.18 -8.52
C LYS A 29 -6.19 12.76 -8.35
N VAL A 30 -5.48 12.26 -9.37
CA VAL A 30 -4.75 10.98 -9.29
C VAL A 30 -3.40 11.26 -8.66
N ARG A 31 -3.04 10.53 -7.60
CA ARG A 31 -1.78 10.69 -6.88
C ARG A 31 -1.16 9.33 -6.60
N ASN A 32 0.15 9.23 -6.79
CA ASN A 32 0.92 8.06 -6.38
C ASN A 32 1.23 8.17 -4.89
N SER A 33 0.93 7.10 -4.14
CA SER A 33 1.27 7.00 -2.72
C SER A 33 2.78 6.75 -2.56
N LYS A 34 3.33 7.25 -1.45
CA LYS A 34 4.68 6.88 -0.97
C LYS A 34 4.67 5.62 -0.11
N LYS A 35 3.47 5.15 0.26
CA LYS A 35 3.29 3.97 1.10
C LYS A 35 3.39 2.70 0.29
N TRP A 36 3.82 1.62 0.95
CA TRP A 36 3.81 0.29 0.36
C TRP A 36 2.38 -0.25 0.27
N GLY A 37 1.79 -0.16 -0.91
CA GLY A 37 0.41 -0.60 -1.16
C GLY A 37 -0.61 0.06 -0.23
N PHE A 38 -1.39 -0.75 0.47
CA PHE A 38 -2.39 -0.31 1.44
C PHE A 38 -1.91 -0.35 2.90
N THR A 39 -0.60 -0.56 3.11
CA THR A 39 -0.03 -0.55 4.46
C THR A 39 0.20 0.88 4.96
N LYS A 40 0.54 1.01 6.24
CA LYS A 40 0.86 2.30 6.85
C LYS A 40 2.30 2.76 6.57
N PHE A 41 3.19 1.84 6.19
CA PHE A 41 4.62 2.05 6.03
C PHE A 41 4.97 2.66 4.67
N ASN A 42 6.08 3.40 4.62
CA ASN A 42 6.64 3.88 3.36
C ASN A 42 7.28 2.73 2.58
N VAL A 43 7.41 2.89 1.25
CA VAL A 43 8.10 1.90 0.39
C VAL A 43 9.52 1.65 0.91
N ASP A 44 10.24 2.71 1.27
CA ASP A 44 11.64 2.63 1.72
C ASP A 44 11.79 1.87 3.05
N GLU A 45 10.85 2.05 3.99
CA GLU A 45 10.88 1.42 5.32
C GLU A 45 10.32 -0.01 5.32
N PHE A 46 9.52 -0.36 4.31
CA PHE A 46 8.81 -1.64 4.28
C PHE A 46 9.78 -2.81 4.11
N GLU A 47 10.81 -2.65 3.27
CA GLU A 47 11.81 -3.71 3.06
C GLU A 47 12.59 -4.00 4.35
N ASP A 48 13.00 -2.96 5.07
CA ASP A 48 13.71 -3.08 6.35
C ASP A 48 12.84 -3.74 7.43
N THR A 49 11.59 -3.29 7.58
CA THR A 49 10.66 -3.85 8.59
C THR A 49 10.24 -5.30 8.32
N VAL A 50 10.25 -5.73 7.05
CA VAL A 50 10.08 -7.15 6.70
C VAL A 50 11.35 -7.96 6.99
N ALA A 51 12.54 -7.42 6.70
CA ALA A 51 13.81 -8.07 7.01
C ALA A 51 14.02 -8.25 8.53
N GLU A 52 13.63 -7.26 9.32
CA GLU A 52 13.64 -7.29 10.79
C GLU A 52 12.54 -8.19 11.39
N LYS A 53 11.65 -8.76 10.55
CA LYS A 53 10.51 -9.61 10.94
C LYS A 53 9.49 -8.93 11.85
N TRP A 54 9.38 -7.60 11.79
CA TRP A 54 8.36 -6.85 12.52
C TRP A 54 6.99 -6.95 11.85
N LEU A 55 6.96 -7.30 10.56
CA LEU A 55 5.74 -7.50 9.79
C LEU A 55 5.55 -8.97 9.43
N ILE A 56 4.39 -9.51 9.80
CA ILE A 56 3.95 -10.85 9.41
C ILE A 56 2.93 -10.72 8.27
N PRO A 57 3.08 -11.46 7.15
CA PRO A 57 2.07 -11.49 6.12
C PRO A 57 0.77 -12.13 6.65
N ASP A 58 -0.36 -11.43 6.49
CA ASP A 58 -1.69 -11.88 6.92
C ASP A 58 -2.64 -11.90 5.71
N GLY A 59 -2.34 -12.78 4.76
CA GLY A 59 -3.08 -12.88 3.51
C GLY A 59 -2.91 -11.64 2.64
N CYS A 60 -3.92 -10.77 2.61
CA CYS A 60 -3.91 -9.53 1.83
C CYS A 60 -3.31 -8.33 2.57
N GLU A 61 -3.25 -8.37 3.90
CA GLU A 61 -2.70 -7.30 4.74
C GLU A 61 -1.41 -7.77 5.44
N ALA A 62 -0.73 -6.86 6.14
CA ALA A 62 0.41 -7.17 7.00
C ALA A 62 0.05 -6.87 8.46
N LYS A 63 0.31 -7.85 9.34
CA LYS A 63 0.19 -7.68 10.79
C LYS A 63 1.51 -7.17 11.35
N TYR A 64 1.44 -6.07 12.08
CA TYR A 64 2.57 -5.54 12.84
C TYR A 64 2.70 -6.29 14.17
N ILE A 65 3.91 -6.74 14.50
CA ILE A 65 4.24 -7.28 15.81
C ILE A 65 4.61 -6.11 16.72
N PRO A 66 3.78 -5.77 17.73
CA PRO A 66 4.14 -4.74 18.68
C PRO A 66 5.28 -5.19 19.58
N ASN A 67 6.15 -4.26 19.95
CA ASN A 67 7.22 -4.48 20.95
C ASN A 67 6.69 -4.69 22.38
N CYS A 68 5.37 -4.66 22.57
CA CYS A 68 4.71 -4.82 23.85
C CYS A 68 3.65 -5.93 23.76
N GLY A 69 3.72 -6.89 24.67
CA GLY A 69 2.83 -8.04 24.71
C GLY A 69 3.42 -9.18 25.55
N SER A 70 2.64 -10.23 25.73
CA SER A 70 3.13 -11.48 26.34
C SER A 70 4.27 -12.05 25.49
N LEU A 71 5.44 -12.26 26.10
CA LEU A 71 6.58 -12.93 25.48
C LEU A 71 6.38 -14.45 25.30
N GLY A 72 5.19 -14.99 25.63
CA GLY A 72 4.86 -16.41 25.46
C GLY A 72 3.45 -16.63 24.88
N LYS A 73 3.34 -17.48 23.85
CA LYS A 73 3.59 -18.93 23.92
C LYS A 73 4.68 -19.34 22.96
#